data_AF-A0A661H0Q1-F1
#
_entry.id   AF-A0A661H0Q1-F1
#
_cell.length_a   1.000
_cell.length_b   1.000
_cell.length_c   1.000
_cell.angle_alpha   90.00
_cell.angle_beta   90.00
_cell.angle_gamma   90.00
#
_symmetry.space_group_name_H-M   'P 1'
#
loop_
_entity.id
_entity.type
_entity.pdbx_description
1 polymer ?
#
loop_
_entity_poly.entity_id
_entity_poly.type
_entity_poly.pdbx_seq_one_letter_code
_entity_poly.pdbx_strand_id
1 'polypeptide(L)' 'MRILVCSCLLLMSIACTPTVQVKAPEEPITINLNVKIEHEIRVKVDKELDDLFAEDSDLF' A
#
# COMPACT_ATOMS: atom_id res chain seq x y z
N MET A 1 -42.21 28.40 -30.47
CA MET A 1 -40.72 28.42 -30.54
C MET A 1 -40.04 28.19 -29.19
N ARG A 2 -40.35 28.97 -28.13
CA ARG A 2 -39.66 28.89 -26.83
C ARG A 2 -39.78 27.54 -26.10
N ILE A 3 -40.93 26.88 -26.18
CA ILE A 3 -41.19 25.58 -25.53
C ILE A 3 -40.36 24.45 -26.18
N LEU A 4 -40.16 24.52 -27.50
CA LEU A 4 -39.40 23.51 -28.26
C LEU A 4 -37.90 23.54 -27.89
N VAL A 5 -37.36 24.75 -27.68
CA VAL A 5 -35.95 24.96 -27.29
C VAL A 5 -35.69 24.43 -25.87
N CYS A 6 -36.59 24.67 -24.92
CA CYS A 6 -36.46 24.16 -23.55
C CYS A 6 -36.52 22.62 -23.50
N SER A 7 -37.39 22.00 -24.29
CA SER A 7 -37.49 20.54 -24.36
C SER A 7 -36.22 19.89 -24.92
N CYS A 8 -35.55 20.54 -25.88
CA CYS A 8 -34.32 20.03 -26.47
C CYS A 8 -33.12 20.13 -25.50
N LEU A 9 -33.06 21.21 -24.71
CA LEU A 9 -32.02 21.42 -23.72
C LEU A 9 -32.09 20.40 -22.56
N LEU A 10 -33.30 19.96 -22.21
CA LEU A 10 -33.53 18.94 -21.18
C LEU A 10 -33.15 17.53 -21.64
N LEU A 11 -33.20 17.24 -22.93
CA LEU A 11 -32.78 15.95 -23.50
C LEU A 11 -31.26 15.82 -23.57
N MET A 12 -30.55 16.93 -23.80
CA MET A 12 -29.09 16.97 -23.88
C MET A 12 -28.39 16.74 -22.52
N SER A 13 -29.05 17.04 -21.40
CA SER A 13 -28.48 16.80 -20.05
C SER A 13 -28.49 15.33 -19.63
N ILE A 14 -29.35 14.50 -20.23
CA ILE A 14 -29.46 13.06 -19.92
C ILE A 14 -28.40 12.26 -20.69
N ALA A 15 -27.86 12.80 -21.78
CA ALA A 15 -26.88 12.13 -22.64
C ALA A 15 -25.48 12.01 -22.03
N CYS A 16 -25.18 12.72 -20.92
CA CYS A 16 -23.86 12.72 -20.32
C CYS A 16 -23.86 11.96 -18.98
N THR A 17 -23.95 10.64 -19.05
CA THR A 17 -23.75 9.75 -17.88
C THR A 17 -22.40 9.06 -17.99
N PRO A 18 -21.30 9.65 -17.46
CA PRO A 18 -20.01 9.00 -17.48
C PRO A 18 -20.08 7.75 -16.58
N THR A 19 -20.09 6.59 -17.20
CA THR A 19 -20.07 5.31 -16.47
C THR A 19 -18.62 4.96 -16.15
N VAL A 20 -18.27 5.04 -14.86
CA VAL A 20 -16.95 4.64 -14.36
C VAL A 20 -16.99 3.13 -14.11
N GLN A 21 -16.21 2.38 -14.89
CA GLN A 21 -16.05 0.94 -14.70
C GLN A 21 -14.70 0.68 -14.05
N VAL A 22 -14.70 0.10 -12.85
CA VAL A 22 -13.49 -0.42 -12.23
C VAL A 22 -13.28 -1.83 -12.77
N LYS A 23 -12.37 -1.99 -13.72
CA LYS A 23 -11.93 -3.31 -14.20
C LYS A 23 -10.69 -3.69 -13.39
N ALA A 24 -10.74 -4.85 -12.75
CA ALA A 24 -9.53 -5.47 -12.23
C ALA A 24 -8.65 -5.92 -13.41
N PRO A 25 -7.32 -5.85 -13.32
CA PRO A 25 -6.44 -6.38 -14.35
C PRO A 25 -6.67 -7.89 -14.51
N GLU A 26 -6.82 -8.37 -15.75
CA GLU A 26 -6.92 -9.80 -16.08
C GLU A 26 -5.59 -10.53 -15.85
N GLU A 27 -4.48 -9.79 -15.94
CA GLU A 27 -3.13 -10.31 -15.80
C GLU A 27 -2.52 -9.93 -14.44
N PRO A 28 -1.76 -10.85 -13.81
CA PRO A 28 -1.13 -10.60 -12.52
C PRO A 28 -0.07 -9.49 -12.62
N ILE A 29 -0.05 -8.61 -11.61
CA ILE A 29 0.93 -7.53 -11.51
C ILE A 29 2.26 -8.10 -11.00
N THR A 30 3.28 -8.12 -11.86
CA THR A 30 4.63 -8.54 -11.46
C THR A 30 5.36 -7.40 -10.76
N ILE A 31 5.43 -7.47 -9.44
CA ILE A 31 6.13 -6.49 -8.61
C ILE A 31 7.58 -6.97 -8.39
N ASN A 32 8.51 -6.49 -9.21
CA ASN A 32 9.94 -6.78 -9.08
C ASN A 32 10.58 -5.82 -8.06
N LEU A 33 10.73 -6.26 -6.82
CA LEU A 33 11.35 -5.48 -5.75
C LEU A 33 12.75 -6.02 -5.45
N ASN A 34 13.76 -5.15 -5.49
CA ASN A 34 15.08 -5.47 -4.98
C ASN A 34 15.18 -5.02 -3.51
N VAL A 35 14.86 -5.91 -2.58
CA VAL A 35 14.94 -5.62 -1.14
C VAL A 35 16.27 -6.12 -0.58
N LYS A 36 17.11 -5.19 -0.11
CA LYS A 36 18.31 -5.53 0.66
C LYS A 36 17.91 -5.68 2.14
N ILE A 37 17.79 -6.92 2.60
CA ILE A 37 17.46 -7.21 4.00
C ILE A 37 18.76 -7.20 4.80
N GLU A 38 19.08 -6.06 5.42
CA GLU A 38 20.19 -5.93 6.35
C GLU A 38 19.75 -6.41 7.74
N HIS A 39 19.78 -7.72 7.96
CA HIS A 39 19.68 -8.30 9.31
C HIS A 39 21.10 -8.45 9.88
N GLU A 40 21.58 -7.44 10.61
CA GLU A 40 22.70 -7.60 11.54
C GLU A 40 22.18 -8.40 12.74
N ILE A 41 22.14 -9.73 12.61
CA ILE A 41 21.78 -10.64 13.71
C ILE A 41 22.78 -10.37 14.83
N ARG A 42 22.35 -9.62 15.84
CA ARG A 42 22.50 -9.81 17.30
C ARG A 42 23.75 -10.49 17.90
N VAL A 43 24.87 -10.68 17.20
CA VAL A 43 26.13 -11.15 17.80
C VAL A 43 26.76 -10.06 18.70
N LYS A 44 26.27 -8.82 18.65
CA LYS A 44 26.59 -7.79 19.64
C LYS A 44 25.83 -7.99 20.95
N VAL A 45 24.59 -8.47 20.89
CA VAL A 45 23.78 -8.70 22.09
C VAL A 45 24.28 -9.94 22.83
N ASP A 46 24.70 -11.00 22.14
CA ASP A 46 25.26 -12.18 22.83
C ASP A 46 26.53 -11.84 23.62
N LYS A 47 27.42 -10.99 23.09
CA LYS A 47 28.66 -10.61 23.77
C LYS A 47 28.44 -9.65 24.94
N GLU A 48 27.57 -8.65 24.78
CA GLU A 48 27.23 -7.74 25.88
C GLU A 48 26.46 -8.46 26.99
N LEU A 49 25.65 -9.46 26.64
CA LEU A 49 24.99 -10.31 27.63
C LEU A 49 25.99 -11.25 28.32
N ASP A 50 26.95 -11.85 27.60
CA ASP A 50 28.02 -12.66 28.20
C ASP A 50 28.84 -11.86 29.23
N ASP A 51 29.19 -10.61 28.92
CA ASP A 51 29.94 -9.73 29.83
C ASP A 51 29.12 -9.38 31.09
N LEU A 52 27.81 -9.15 30.96
CA LEU A 52 26.90 -8.89 32.09
C LEU A 52 26.64 -10.15 32.94
N PHE A 53 26.53 -11.32 32.33
CA PHE A 53 26.36 -12.58 33.06
C PHE A 53 27.66 -13.07 33.73
N ALA A 54 28.84 -12.60 33.28
CA ALA A 54 30.12 -12.91 33.91
C ALA A 54 30.37 -12.11 35.20
N GLU A 55 29.99 -10.82 35.24
CA GLU A 55 30.14 -9.96 36.42
C GLU A 55 29.18 -10.34 37.57
N ASP A 56 28.01 -10.90 37.26
CA ASP A 56 26.98 -11.30 38.24
C ASP A 56 27.03 -12.81 38.61
N SER A 57 28.15 -13.49 38.38
CA SER A 57 28.33 -14.92 38.74
C SER A 57 28.40 -15.21 40.26
N ASP A 58 28.34 -14.18 41.10
CA ASP A 58 28.14 -14.29 42.56
C ASP A 58 26.66 -14.15 42.99
N LEU A 59 25.75 -13.91 42.04
CA LEU A 59 24.32 -13.64 42.30
C LEU A 59 23.38 -14.80 41.92
N PHE A 60 23.87 -15.86 41.26
CA PHE A 60 23.16 -17.12 41.03
C PHE A 60 24.07 -18.36 41.05
#